data_AF-A0A2P6W9A2-F1
#
_entry.id   AF-A0A2P6W9A2-F1
#
_cell.length_a   1.000
_cell.length_b   1.000
_cell.length_c   1.000
_cell.angle_alpha   90.00
_cell.angle_beta   90.00
_cell.angle_gamma   90.00
#
_symmetry.space_group_name_H-M   'P 1'
#
loop_
_entity.id
_entity.type
_entity.pdbx_description
1 polymer ?
#
loop_
_entity_poly.entity_id
_entity_poly.type
_entity_poly.pdbx_seq_one_letter_code
_entity_poly.pdbx_strand_id
1 'polypeptide(L)'
;MDVSQALRRAAERTPSREFKELIWGMNHIIKSGGSLRVFLQERADRLMDDYRRQIENFADQLSLLVEMYITLVIVGSIIFTSMSVVMSTFSANIAPGTIVVIQVISIFLGLPLISAMFILLVSGLAPGGIR
;
A
#
# COMPACT_ATOMS: atom_id res chain seq x y z
N MET A 1 17.34 34.24 26.91
CA MET A 1 16.13 33.43 26.68
C MET A 1 16.43 32.03 27.16
N ASP A 2 15.60 31.51 28.06
CA ASP A 2 15.80 30.19 28.65
C ASP A 2 15.42 29.09 27.64
N VAL A 3 16.21 28.01 27.56
CA VAL A 3 16.01 26.90 26.60
C VAL A 3 14.62 26.29 26.76
N SER A 4 14.14 26.22 28.00
CA SER A 4 12.80 25.74 28.32
C SER A 4 11.69 26.63 27.74
N GLN A 5 11.86 27.96 27.76
CA GLN A 5 10.88 28.86 27.15
C GLN A 5 10.89 28.80 25.62
N ALA A 6 12.05 28.58 25.02
CA ALA A 6 12.17 28.44 23.56
C ALA A 6 11.45 27.18 23.07
N LEU A 7 11.64 26.03 23.75
CA LEU A 7 10.96 24.78 23.41
C LEU A 7 9.44 24.89 23.59
N ARG A 8 8.97 25.53 24.66
CA ARG A 8 7.53 25.71 24.87
C ARG A 8 6.87 26.54 23.76
N ARG A 9 7.50 27.64 23.33
CA ARG A 9 7.02 28.45 22.20
C ARG A 9 7.04 27.67 20.88
N ALA A 10 8.03 26.79 20.67
CA ALA A 10 8.12 25.94 19.49
C ALA A 10 6.99 24.89 19.45
N ALA A 11 6.69 24.25 20.60
CA ALA A 11 5.59 23.30 20.73
C ALA A 11 4.22 23.95 20.45
N GLU A 12 4.02 25.20 20.87
CA GLU A 12 2.76 25.94 20.67
C GLU A 12 2.54 26.38 19.21
N ARG A 13 3.62 26.56 18.43
CA ARG A 13 3.55 26.96 17.01
C ARG A 13 3.47 25.79 16.04
N THR A 14 3.56 24.56 16.52
CA THR A 14 3.57 23.37 15.68
C THR A 14 2.15 22.86 15.40
N PRO A 15 1.77 22.64 14.12
CA PRO A 15 0.45 22.07 13.76
C PRO A 15 0.37 20.54 13.94
N SER A 16 1.49 19.81 13.85
CA SER A 16 1.55 18.37 14.12
C SER A 16 1.51 18.06 15.62
N ARG A 17 0.53 17.24 16.02
CA ARG A 17 0.38 16.79 17.42
C ARG A 17 1.57 15.96 17.90
N GLU A 18 2.06 15.04 17.08
CA GLU A 18 3.21 14.20 17.43
C GLU A 18 4.49 15.01 17.68
N PHE A 19 4.76 16.01 16.83
CA PHE A 19 5.94 16.85 16.99
C PHE A 19 5.81 17.79 18.20
N LYS A 20 4.59 18.26 18.49
CA LYS A 20 4.29 19.00 19.72
C LYS A 20 4.57 18.16 20.96
N GLU A 21 4.13 16.90 20.99
CA GLU A 21 4.37 15.97 22.10
C GLU A 21 5.86 15.66 22.28
N LEU A 22 6.62 15.51 21.18
CA LEU A 22 8.07 15.36 21.22
C LEU A 22 8.74 16.55 21.92
N ILE A 23 8.44 17.78 21.49
CA ILE A 23 9.05 19.00 22.05
C ILE A 23 8.67 19.18 23.53
N TRP A 24 7.43 18.85 23.91
CA TRP A 24 7.01 18.87 25.32
C TRP A 24 7.78 17.85 26.17
N GLY A 25 7.98 16.64 25.65
CA GLY A 25 8.82 15.62 26.29
C GLY A 25 10.27 16.08 26.46
N MET A 26 10.86 16.70 25.42
CA MET A 26 12.21 17.29 25.50
C MET A 26 12.31 18.34 26.61
N ASN A 27 11.32 19.24 26.69
CA ASN A 27 11.28 20.28 27.73
C ASN A 27 11.16 19.67 29.14
N HIS A 28 10.40 18.58 29.30
CA HIS A 28 10.28 17.87 30.57
C HIS A 28 11.60 17.24 31.01
N ILE A 29 12.30 16.55 30.10
CA ILE A 29 13.59 15.90 30.38
C ILE A 29 14.68 16.93 30.72
N ILE A 30 14.69 18.07 30.04
CA ILE A 30 15.61 19.18 30.35
C ILE A 30 15.36 19.75 31.75
N LYS A 31 14.09 19.88 32.17
CA LYS A 31 13.74 20.38 33.50
C LYS A 31 14.01 19.38 34.62
N SER A 32 13.85 18.08 34.36
CA SER A 32 14.10 17.03 35.34
C SER A 32 15.58 16.64 35.46
N GLY A 33 16.45 17.20 34.61
CA GLY A 33 17.88 16.88 34.58
C GLY A 33 18.19 15.51 33.97
N GLY A 34 17.24 14.92 33.25
CA GLY A 34 17.40 13.62 32.59
C GLY A 34 18.23 13.69 31.31
N SER A 35 18.59 12.52 30.77
CA SER A 35 19.33 12.44 29.51
C SER A 35 18.41 12.60 28.30
N LEU A 36 18.50 13.76 27.65
CA LEU A 36 17.78 14.04 26.40
C LEU A 36 18.17 13.05 25.29
N ARG A 37 19.43 12.59 25.29
CA ARG A 37 19.94 11.63 24.30
C ARG A 37 19.18 10.31 24.38
N VAL A 38 18.98 9.79 25.60
CA VAL A 38 18.25 8.53 25.83
C VAL A 38 16.79 8.68 25.41
N PHE A 39 16.13 9.78 25.81
CA PHE A 39 14.75 10.06 25.42
C PHE A 39 14.55 10.12 23.89
N LEU A 40 15.41 10.86 23.18
CA LEU A 40 15.31 10.99 21.74
C LEU A 40 15.61 9.67 21.03
N GLN A 41 16.56 8.89 21.53
CA GLN A 41 16.88 7.58 20.98
C GLN A 41 15.69 6.62 21.13
N GLU A 42 15.10 6.50 22.31
CA GLU A 42 13.91 5.67 22.52
C GLU A 42 12.72 6.11 21.66
N ARG A 43 12.53 7.41 21.47
CA ARG A 43 11.43 7.92 20.65
C ARG A 43 11.68 7.65 19.17
N ALA A 44 12.93 7.78 18.72
CA ALA A 44 13.33 7.44 17.36
C ALA A 44 13.16 5.95 17.07
N ASP A 45 13.63 5.08 17.98
CA ASP A 45 13.51 3.63 17.87
C ASP A 45 12.03 3.22 17.81
N ARG A 46 11.18 3.79 18.67
CA ARG A 46 9.73 3.55 18.63
C ARG A 46 9.09 3.96 17.30
N LEU A 47 9.42 5.14 16.78
CA LEU A 47 8.90 5.60 15.48
C LEU A 47 9.37 4.71 14.33
N MET A 48 10.64 4.29 14.35
CA MET A 48 11.19 3.39 13.33
C MET A 48 10.52 2.02 13.38
N ASP A 49 10.26 1.50 14.58
CA ASP A 49 9.56 0.23 14.76
C ASP A 49 8.10 0.31 14.30
N ASP A 50 7.39 1.40 14.60
CA ASP A 50 6.03 1.64 14.10
C ASP A 50 6.01 1.75 12.57
N TYR A 51 7.00 2.42 11.98
CA TYR A 51 7.12 2.54 10.53
C TYR A 51 7.44 1.20 9.87
N ARG A 52 8.34 0.40 10.46
CA ARG A 52 8.63 -0.98 10.00
C ARG A 52 7.37 -1.85 10.02
N ARG A 53 6.61 -1.82 11.11
CA ARG A 53 5.32 -2.53 11.20
C ARG A 53 4.34 -2.11 10.12
N GLN A 54 4.25 -0.82 9.81
CA GLN A 54 3.38 -0.33 8.73
C GLN A 54 3.82 -0.85 7.36
N ILE A 55 5.12 -0.89 7.08
CA ILE A 55 5.66 -1.45 5.84
C ILE A 55 5.39 -2.95 5.74
N GLU A 56 5.64 -3.71 6.81
CA GLU A 56 5.37 -5.15 6.87
C GLU A 56 3.90 -5.46 6.61
N ASN A 57 2.99 -4.78 7.30
CA ASN A 57 1.55 -4.92 7.07
C ASN A 57 1.14 -4.58 5.64
N PHE A 58 1.75 -3.55 5.04
CA PHE A 58 1.48 -3.19 3.65
C PHE A 58 2.00 -4.26 2.68
N ALA A 59 3.18 -4.82 2.94
CA ALA A 59 3.74 -5.90 2.13
C ALA A 59 2.88 -7.17 2.21
N ASP A 60 2.36 -7.51 3.38
CA ASP A 60 1.44 -8.64 3.56
C ASP A 60 0.13 -8.43 2.78
N GLN A 61 -0.44 -7.23 2.84
CA GLN A 61 -1.62 -6.87 2.05
C GLN A 61 -1.33 -6.96 0.54
N LEU A 62 -0.18 -6.46 0.09
CA LEU A 62 0.22 -6.52 -1.31
C LEU A 62 0.40 -7.97 -1.77
N SER A 63 0.99 -8.82 -0.94
CA SER A 63 1.17 -10.25 -1.23
C SER A 63 -0.17 -10.93 -1.49
N LEU A 64 -1.16 -10.71 -0.60
CA LEU A 64 -2.52 -11.23 -0.75
C LEU A 64 -3.20 -10.71 -2.02
N LEU A 65 -3.08 -9.41 -2.32
CA LEU A 65 -3.62 -8.81 -3.54
C LEU A 65 -3.01 -9.44 -4.80
N VAL A 66 -1.69 -9.65 -4.82
CA VAL A 66 -0.99 -10.29 -5.94
C VAL A 66 -1.43 -11.74 -6.11
N GLU A 67 -1.58 -12.49 -5.01
CA GLU A 67 -2.07 -13.87 -5.06
C GLU A 67 -3.48 -13.96 -5.65
N MET A 68 -4.38 -13.06 -5.23
CA MET A 68 -5.73 -12.96 -5.81
C MET A 68 -5.68 -12.58 -7.29
N TYR A 69 -4.80 -11.67 -7.69
CA TYR A 69 -4.63 -11.30 -9.10
C TYR A 69 -4.18 -12.50 -9.94
N ILE A 70 -3.18 -13.26 -9.48
CA ILE A 70 -2.72 -14.45 -10.18
C ILE A 70 -3.84 -15.49 -10.27
N THR A 71 -4.52 -15.78 -9.17
CA THR A 71 -5.51 -16.87 -9.11
C THR A 71 -6.81 -16.52 -9.84
N LEU A 72 -7.35 -15.32 -9.66
CA LEU A 72 -8.63 -14.95 -10.26
C LEU A 72 -8.46 -14.46 -11.70
N VAL A 73 -7.45 -13.62 -11.96
CA VAL A 73 -7.30 -12.97 -13.26
C VAL A 73 -6.48 -13.84 -14.20
N ILE A 74 -5.24 -14.21 -13.82
CA ILE A 74 -4.36 -14.99 -14.70
C ILE A 74 -4.90 -16.41 -14.87
N VAL A 75 -5.04 -17.18 -13.78
CA VAL A 75 -5.51 -18.57 -13.86
C VAL A 75 -6.95 -18.61 -14.39
N GLY A 76 -7.82 -17.69 -13.98
CA GLY A 76 -9.16 -17.57 -14.56
C GLY A 76 -9.16 -17.34 -16.08
N SER A 77 -8.28 -16.46 -16.58
CA SER A 77 -8.15 -16.23 -18.04
C SER A 77 -7.61 -17.45 -18.80
N ILE A 78 -6.73 -18.24 -18.17
CA ILE A 78 -6.22 -19.49 -18.73
C ILE A 78 -7.34 -20.52 -18.81
N ILE A 79 -8.13 -20.69 -17.74
CA ILE A 79 -9.28 -21.60 -17.73
C ILE A 79 -10.30 -21.16 -18.77
N PHE A 80 -10.63 -19.87 -18.84
CA PHE A 80 -11.52 -19.31 -19.85
C PHE A 80 -11.03 -19.61 -21.27
N THR A 81 -9.74 -19.42 -21.53
CA THR A 81 -9.10 -19.72 -22.81
C THR A 81 -9.18 -21.22 -23.14
N SER A 82 -8.83 -22.08 -22.19
CA SER A 82 -8.90 -23.54 -22.36
C SER A 82 -10.31 -24.01 -22.68
N MET A 83 -11.31 -23.54 -21.93
CA MET A 83 -12.72 -23.86 -22.17
C MET A 83 -13.21 -23.35 -23.52
N SER A 84 -12.78 -22.14 -23.93
CA SER A 84 -13.13 -21.58 -25.25
C SER A 84 -12.61 -22.45 -26.39
N VAL A 85 -11.38 -22.97 -26.28
CA VAL A 85 -10.80 -23.89 -27.26
C VAL A 85 -11.60 -25.20 -27.33
N VAL A 86 -11.95 -25.78 -26.19
CA VAL A 86 -12.80 -26.98 -26.14
C VAL A 86 -14.14 -26.71 -26.81
N MET A 87 -14.85 -25.64 -26.43
CA MET A 87 -16.14 -25.28 -27.03
C MET A 87 -16.06 -25.05 -28.54
N SER A 88 -14.96 -24.46 -29.04
CA SER A 88 -14.76 -24.25 -30.49
C SER A 88 -14.64 -25.55 -31.28
N THR A 89 -14.21 -26.64 -30.63
CA THR A 89 -14.04 -27.95 -31.26
C THR A 89 -15.36 -28.76 -31.27
N PHE A 90 -16.19 -28.61 -30.23
CA PHE A 90 -17.45 -29.35 -30.10
C PHE A 90 -18.65 -28.63 -30.74
N SER A 91 -18.58 -27.31 -30.91
CA SER A 91 -19.68 -26.53 -31.49
C SER A 91 -19.67 -26.59 -33.02
N ALA A 92 -20.61 -27.33 -33.59
CA ALA A 92 -20.82 -27.38 -35.05
C ALA A 92 -21.56 -26.13 -35.61
N ASN A 93 -22.22 -25.35 -34.76
CA ASN A 93 -23.09 -24.24 -35.15
C ASN A 93 -22.43 -22.85 -35.04
N ILE A 94 -21.25 -22.75 -34.44
CA ILE A 94 -20.53 -21.49 -34.27
C ILE A 94 -19.21 -21.60 -35.04
N ALA A 95 -18.99 -20.69 -36.00
CA ALA A 95 -17.74 -20.63 -36.73
C ALA A 95 -16.57 -20.47 -35.73
N PRO A 96 -15.54 -21.34 -35.77
CA PRO A 96 -14.40 -21.29 -34.85
C PRO A 96 -13.73 -19.90 -34.81
N GLY A 97 -13.71 -19.20 -35.94
CA GLY A 97 -13.17 -17.85 -36.06
C GLY A 97 -13.87 -16.82 -35.17
N THR A 98 -15.19 -16.91 -34.97
CA THR A 98 -15.93 -15.94 -34.15
C THR A 98 -15.59 -16.09 -32.67
N ILE A 99 -15.43 -17.32 -32.18
CA ILE A 99 -15.05 -17.60 -30.78
C ILE A 99 -13.65 -17.06 -30.50
N VAL A 100 -12.70 -17.29 -31.41
CA VAL A 100 -11.33 -16.79 -31.29
C VAL A 100 -11.30 -15.26 -31.29
N VAL A 101 -12.07 -14.59 -32.16
CA VAL A 101 -12.13 -13.12 -32.20
C VAL A 101 -12.68 -12.55 -30.89
N ILE A 102 -13.78 -13.11 -30.37
CA ILE A 102 -14.36 -12.69 -29.08
C ILE A 102 -13.36 -12.89 -27.93
N GLN A 103 -12.67 -14.02 -27.90
CA GLN A 103 -11.66 -14.33 -26.90
C GLN A 103 -10.48 -13.34 -26.97
N VAL A 104 -9.93 -13.08 -28.15
CA VAL A 104 -8.81 -12.15 -28.35
C VAL A 104 -9.19 -10.74 -27.89
N ILE A 105 -10.37 -10.25 -28.28
CA ILE A 105 -10.86 -8.94 -27.84
C ILE A 105 -11.04 -8.90 -26.31
N SER A 106 -11.62 -9.95 -25.73
CA SER A 106 -11.89 -10.03 -24.29
C SER A 106 -10.60 -10.03 -23.47
N ILE A 107 -9.57 -10.74 -23.91
CA ILE A 107 -8.27 -10.79 -23.22
C ILE A 107 -7.50 -9.50 -23.44
N PHE A 108 -7.45 -9.01 -24.68
CA PHE A 108 -6.67 -7.83 -25.05
C PHE A 108 -7.23 -6.53 -24.47
N LEU A 109 -8.54 -6.47 -24.19
CA LEU A 109 -9.16 -5.33 -23.53
C LEU A 109 -9.36 -5.56 -22.03
N GLY A 110 -9.82 -6.77 -21.64
CA GLY A 110 -10.19 -7.10 -20.27
C GLY A 110 -9.00 -7.20 -19.33
N LEU A 111 -7.92 -7.89 -19.72
CA LEU A 111 -6.73 -7.99 -18.87
C LEU A 111 -6.13 -6.61 -18.56
N PRO A 112 -5.81 -5.73 -19.54
CA PRO A 112 -5.23 -4.44 -19.22
C PRO A 112 -6.18 -3.53 -18.43
N LEU A 113 -7.50 -3.62 -18.63
CA LEU A 113 -8.48 -2.91 -17.78
C LEU A 113 -8.41 -3.37 -16.33
N ILE A 114 -8.39 -4.68 -16.10
CA ILE A 114 -8.27 -5.26 -14.75
C ILE A 114 -6.91 -4.91 -14.14
N SER A 115 -5.83 -4.98 -14.90
CA SER A 115 -4.49 -4.57 -14.44
C SER A 115 -4.45 -3.09 -14.08
N ALA A 116 -5.08 -2.20 -14.86
CA ALA A 116 -5.16 -0.78 -14.55
C ALA A 116 -5.96 -0.53 -13.26
N MET A 117 -7.11 -1.19 -13.09
CA MET A 117 -7.88 -1.16 -11.85
C MET A 117 -7.07 -1.65 -10.65
N PHE A 118 -6.31 -2.73 -10.82
CA PHE A 118 -5.44 -3.27 -9.79
C PHE A 118 -4.35 -2.28 -9.37
N ILE A 119 -3.69 -1.64 -10.34
CA ILE A 119 -2.68 -0.61 -10.06
C ILE A 119 -3.29 0.57 -9.29
N LEU A 120 -4.48 1.03 -9.67
CA LEU A 120 -5.17 2.11 -8.95
C LEU A 120 -5.53 1.71 -7.51
N LEU A 121 -6.00 0.48 -7.31
CA LEU A 121 -6.30 -0.05 -5.98
C LEU A 121 -5.05 -0.10 -5.12
N VAL A 122 -3.95 -0.66 -5.63
CA VAL A 122 -2.66 -0.74 -4.91
C VAL A 122 -2.12 0.66 -4.61
N SER A 123 -2.22 1.58 -5.57
CA SER A 123 -1.79 2.98 -5.40
C SER A 123 -2.60 3.70 -4.32
N GLY A 124 -3.90 3.41 -4.19
CA GLY A 124 -4.75 3.97 -3.15
C GLY A 124 -4.49 3.40 -1.74
N LEU A 125 -3.96 2.18 -1.65
CA LEU A 125 -3.61 1.53 -0.38
C LEU A 125 -2.17 1.83 0.06
N ALA A 126 -1.33 2.34 -0.83
CA ALA A 126 0.07 2.61 -0.51
C ALA A 126 0.20 3.63 0.64
N PRO A 127 0.87 3.28 1.76
CA PRO A 127 1.02 4.17 2.91
C PRO A 127 1.91 5.39 2.60
N GLY A 128 2.66 5.34 1.49
CA GLY A 128 3.35 6.48 0.91
C GLY A 128 2.45 7.20 -0.09
N GLY A 129 1.54 8.04 0.42
CA GLY A 129 0.68 8.87 -0.41
C GLY A 129 1.51 9.70 -1.40
N ILE A 130 1.33 9.43 -2.68
CA ILE A 130 1.58 10.45 -3.70
C ILE A 130 0.46 11.47 -3.49
N ARG A 131 0.81 12.64 -2.92
CA ARG A 131 0.02 13.85 -3.15
C ARG A 131 0.37 14.38 -4.53
#